data_AF-A0A7Z1GPT3-F1
#
_entry.id   AF-A0A7Z1GPT3-F1
#
_cell.length_a   1.000
_cell.length_b   1.000
_cell.length_c   1.000
_cell.angle_alpha   90.00
_cell.angle_beta   90.00
_cell.angle_gamma   90.00
#
_symmetry.space_group_name_H-M   'P 1'
#
loop_
_entity.id
_entity.type
_entity.pdbx_description
1 polymer ?
#
loop_
_entity_poly.entity_id
_entity_poly.type
_entity_poly.pdbx_seq_one_letter_code
_entity_poly.pdbx_strand_id
1 'polypeptide(L)'
;MQETNVTPRLFDSEVQNSSEKRLRVLLDANYPRFSALSNFVQKLSEAEHAQRKAQGKAGKKVLPATKSIVAATLGCDLFKDLTSLEIPVDEHLGVTELEQRRAQQASLLSAFISQKSPALGLVPPSCVDEICYEFIDMWQPTARTYDELAQTLHRALQAKIVGELPDWFHRLASQLEDASWSSEILPKAVVYEALALLKVADEASLTPDIWCSLAWLLMRENLGIAATGLANTNEFSKTSRAANILKLLWESGIIYAGIQLARMHHDLLASNRINLQRAEQVIDQVFRQYEVSPNRSVVFTTAESHAELFQTYNTIKIDVLRNAGEPSRVLRLTQEILAAGTCAARLGFEGFAACVMSILAPNLPELQGQGNEEIFALREKISGYPEAEAFCRYSAELALANRRR
;
A
#
# COMPACT_ATOMS: atom_id res chain seq x y z
N MET A 1 22.97 4.15 10.46
CA MET A 1 21.83 4.47 11.34
C MET A 1 21.91 3.57 12.57
N GLN A 2 21.78 4.12 13.77
CA GLN A 2 21.64 3.30 14.97
C GLN A 2 20.30 2.56 14.88
N GLU A 3 20.34 1.23 14.76
CA GLU A 3 19.17 0.39 14.96
C GLU A 3 18.77 0.54 16.43
N THR A 4 17.78 1.38 16.70
CA THR A 4 17.05 1.31 17.95
C THR A 4 16.38 -0.06 17.97
N ASN A 5 16.94 -0.98 18.77
CA ASN A 5 16.29 -2.22 19.16
C ASN A 5 15.01 -1.86 19.92
N VAL A 6 13.94 -1.57 19.18
CA VAL A 6 12.61 -1.34 19.73
C VAL A 6 12.04 -2.71 20.01
N THR A 7 11.95 -3.09 21.28
CA THR A 7 11.21 -4.29 21.70
C THR A 7 9.82 -4.24 21.08
N PRO A 8 9.42 -5.24 20.27
CA PRO A 8 8.12 -5.23 19.62
C PRO A 8 7.01 -5.17 20.66
N ARG A 9 6.08 -4.23 20.51
CA ARG A 9 4.89 -4.20 21.36
C ARG A 9 4.05 -5.45 21.09
N LEU A 10 3.60 -6.06 22.18
CA LEU A 10 2.80 -7.29 22.14
C LEU A 10 1.31 -6.98 22.20
N PHE A 11 0.53 -7.98 21.79
CA PHE A 11 -0.92 -8.04 21.87
C PHE A 11 -1.35 -8.13 23.33
N ASP A 12 -1.58 -6.95 23.91
CA ASP A 12 -1.97 -6.78 25.30
C ASP A 12 -3.51 -6.75 25.46
N SER A 13 -3.96 -6.58 26.70
CA SER A 13 -5.39 -6.52 27.02
C SER A 13 -6.10 -5.30 26.41
N GLU A 14 -5.37 -4.20 26.12
CA GLU A 14 -5.90 -3.02 25.44
C GLU A 14 -6.23 -3.36 23.99
N VAL A 15 -5.26 -3.93 23.26
CA VAL A 15 -5.42 -4.35 21.87
C VAL A 15 -6.49 -5.44 21.75
N GLN A 16 -6.49 -6.41 22.66
CA GLN A 16 -7.51 -7.46 22.72
C GLN A 16 -8.93 -6.90 22.84
N ASN A 17 -9.17 -5.99 23.78
CA ASN A 17 -10.50 -5.41 23.97
C ASN A 17 -10.89 -4.47 22.82
N SER A 18 -9.92 -3.75 22.25
CA SER A 18 -10.13 -2.92 21.07
C SER A 18 -10.52 -3.76 19.85
N SER A 19 -9.82 -4.87 19.63
CA SER A 19 -10.10 -5.83 18.56
C SER A 19 -11.54 -6.37 18.64
N GLU A 20 -11.97 -6.82 19.82
CA GLU A 20 -13.34 -7.30 20.03
C GLU A 20 -14.38 -6.19 19.85
N LYS A 21 -14.10 -4.97 20.29
CA LYS A 21 -14.98 -3.81 20.08
C LYS A 21 -15.14 -3.51 18.59
N ARG A 22 -14.05 -3.54 17.82
CA ARG A 22 -14.09 -3.32 16.36
C ARG A 22 -14.85 -4.41 15.63
N LEU A 23 -14.70 -5.66 16.05
CA LEU A 23 -15.47 -6.78 15.52
C LEU A 23 -16.98 -6.54 15.68
N ARG A 24 -17.41 -6.11 16.88
CA ARG A 24 -18.83 -5.77 17.12
C ARG A 24 -19.33 -4.67 16.19
N VAL A 25 -18.61 -3.56 16.11
CA VAL A 25 -18.97 -2.43 15.22
C VAL A 25 -19.08 -2.88 13.76
N LEU A 26 -18.17 -3.73 13.29
CA LEU A 26 -18.20 -4.28 11.93
C LEU A 26 -19.41 -5.16 11.66
N LEU A 27 -19.78 -6.02 12.61
CA LEU A 27 -20.94 -6.89 12.48
C LEU A 27 -22.25 -6.09 12.55
N ASP A 28 -22.33 -5.09 13.44
CA ASP A 28 -23.49 -4.21 13.61
C ASP A 28 -23.72 -3.30 12.39
N ALA A 29 -22.66 -2.97 11.64
CA ALA A 29 -22.76 -2.22 10.39
C ALA A 29 -23.50 -3.00 9.28
N ASN A 30 -23.70 -4.32 9.44
CA ASN A 30 -24.55 -5.16 8.59
C ASN A 30 -24.24 -5.07 7.08
N TYR A 31 -22.96 -5.03 6.72
CA TYR A 31 -22.53 -5.05 5.33
C TYR A 31 -23.07 -6.30 4.59
N PRO A 32 -23.87 -6.18 3.51
CA PRO A 32 -24.40 -7.31 2.75
C PRO A 32 -23.41 -8.43 2.41
N ARG A 33 -22.16 -8.09 2.05
CA ARG A 33 -21.08 -9.05 1.74
C ARG A 33 -20.77 -9.98 2.91
N PHE A 34 -20.94 -9.52 4.15
CA PHE A 34 -20.65 -10.27 5.39
C PHE A 34 -21.93 -10.73 6.11
N SER A 35 -23.10 -10.66 5.47
CA SER A 35 -24.38 -11.07 6.06
C SER A 35 -24.38 -12.51 6.59
N ALA A 36 -23.69 -13.43 5.88
CA ALA A 36 -23.51 -14.80 6.34
C ALA A 36 -22.69 -14.89 7.65
N LEU A 37 -21.66 -14.05 7.81
CA LEU A 37 -20.89 -13.95 9.04
C LEU A 37 -21.74 -13.39 10.18
N SER A 38 -22.50 -12.31 9.94
CA SER A 38 -23.40 -11.74 10.95
C SER A 38 -24.44 -12.76 11.44
N ASN A 39 -25.06 -13.51 10.54
CA ASN A 39 -26.00 -14.59 10.89
C ASN A 39 -25.29 -15.71 11.68
N PHE A 40 -24.08 -16.10 11.26
CA PHE A 40 -23.27 -17.06 12.01
C PHE A 40 -23.00 -16.60 13.46
N VAL A 41 -22.60 -15.34 13.66
CA VAL A 41 -22.35 -14.78 15.00
C VAL A 41 -23.62 -14.77 15.85
N GLN A 42 -24.76 -14.42 15.25
CA GLN A 42 -26.05 -14.45 15.94
C GLN A 42 -26.38 -15.86 16.43
N LYS A 43 -26.31 -16.87 15.54
CA LYS A 43 -26.58 -18.27 15.90
C LYS A 43 -25.60 -18.82 16.91
N LEU A 44 -24.32 -18.48 16.78
CA LEU A 44 -23.29 -18.84 17.75
C LEU A 44 -23.62 -18.25 19.13
N SER A 45 -24.04 -16.98 19.17
CA SER A 45 -24.46 -16.33 20.42
C SER A 45 -25.64 -17.09 21.06
N GLU A 46 -26.70 -17.37 20.29
CA GLU A 46 -27.86 -18.15 20.75
C GLU A 46 -27.45 -19.51 21.36
N ALA A 47 -26.55 -20.23 20.69
CA ALA A 47 -26.05 -21.52 21.14
C ALA A 47 -25.21 -21.43 22.43
N GLU A 48 -24.29 -20.47 22.53
CA GLU A 48 -23.47 -20.25 23.73
C GLU A 48 -24.32 -19.83 24.94
N HIS A 49 -25.35 -19.00 24.70
CA HIS A 49 -26.35 -18.64 25.70
C HIS A 49 -27.11 -19.87 26.21
N ALA A 50 -27.58 -20.74 25.30
CA ALA A 50 -28.28 -21.97 25.66
C ALA A 50 -27.39 -22.94 26.45
N GLN A 51 -26.14 -23.13 26.02
CA GLN A 51 -25.19 -24.00 26.71
C GLN A 51 -24.91 -23.52 28.14
N ARG A 52 -24.76 -22.21 28.36
CA ARG A 52 -24.57 -21.65 29.71
C ARG A 52 -25.80 -21.83 30.60
N LYS A 53 -27.00 -21.66 30.02
CA LYS A 53 -28.26 -21.91 30.73
C LYS A 53 -28.33 -23.36 31.20
N ALA A 54 -27.96 -24.31 30.33
CA ALA A 54 -27.87 -25.72 30.68
C ALA A 54 -26.82 -26.02 31.78
N GLN A 55 -25.72 -25.27 31.83
CA GLN A 55 -24.70 -25.37 32.88
C GLN A 55 -25.04 -24.64 34.20
N GLY A 56 -26.25 -24.10 34.36
CA GLY A 56 -26.65 -23.38 35.57
C GLY A 56 -25.92 -22.05 35.78
N LYS A 57 -25.32 -21.47 34.73
CA LYS A 57 -24.60 -20.18 34.78
C LYS A 57 -25.45 -18.99 34.31
N ALA A 58 -26.76 -19.17 34.21
CA ALA A 58 -27.71 -18.12 33.80
C ALA A 58 -27.67 -16.96 34.81
N GLY A 59 -27.35 -15.74 34.35
CA GLY A 59 -27.28 -14.53 35.19
C GLY A 59 -25.89 -13.87 35.27
N LYS A 60 -24.80 -14.57 34.92
CA LYS A 60 -23.49 -13.93 34.71
C LYS A 60 -23.47 -13.23 33.34
N LYS A 61 -22.87 -12.03 33.26
CA LYS A 61 -22.72 -11.27 32.00
C LYS A 61 -22.23 -12.21 30.91
N VAL A 62 -23.04 -12.39 29.86
CA VAL A 62 -22.70 -13.32 28.80
C VAL A 62 -21.53 -12.76 28.01
N LEU A 63 -20.54 -13.62 27.76
CA LEU A 63 -19.44 -13.27 26.87
C LEU A 63 -20.04 -13.22 25.47
N PRO A 64 -19.98 -12.09 24.76
CA PRO A 64 -20.50 -12.02 23.41
C PRO A 64 -19.72 -13.00 22.52
N ALA A 65 -20.40 -13.67 21.58
CA ALA A 65 -19.78 -14.67 20.69
C ALA A 65 -18.61 -14.10 19.88
N THR A 66 -18.56 -12.78 19.74
CA THR A 66 -17.41 -12.02 19.24
C THR A 66 -16.11 -12.38 19.94
N LYS A 67 -16.12 -12.66 21.25
CA LYS A 67 -14.93 -13.12 21.98
C LYS A 67 -14.44 -14.48 21.54
N SER A 68 -15.35 -15.42 21.27
CA SER A 68 -15.03 -16.75 20.73
C SER A 68 -14.45 -16.63 19.32
N ILE A 69 -15.00 -15.72 18.50
CA ILE A 69 -14.48 -15.42 17.16
C ILE A 69 -13.08 -14.81 17.24
N VAL A 70 -12.82 -13.87 18.15
CA VAL A 70 -11.48 -13.31 18.33
C VAL A 70 -10.48 -14.38 18.74
N ALA A 71 -10.86 -15.23 19.71
CA ALA A 71 -10.01 -16.33 20.14
C ALA A 71 -9.67 -17.26 18.97
N ALA A 72 -10.68 -17.73 18.24
CA ALA A 72 -10.51 -18.66 17.13
C ALA A 72 -9.66 -18.07 15.99
N THR A 73 -9.89 -16.80 15.63
CA THR A 73 -9.12 -16.10 14.58
C THR A 73 -7.64 -16.00 14.93
N LEU A 74 -7.30 -15.96 16.22
CA LEU A 74 -5.93 -15.87 16.72
C LEU A 74 -5.37 -17.23 17.16
N GLY A 75 -6.09 -18.33 16.90
CA GLY A 75 -5.63 -19.69 17.20
C GLY A 75 -5.74 -20.09 18.67
N CYS A 76 -6.60 -19.44 19.45
CA CYS A 76 -6.88 -19.74 20.85
C CYS A 76 -8.27 -20.34 21.06
N ASP A 77 -8.38 -21.20 22.08
CA ASP A 77 -9.67 -21.71 22.53
C ASP A 77 -10.47 -20.68 23.34
N LEU A 78 -9.78 -19.88 24.18
CA LEU A 78 -10.43 -18.92 25.06
C LEU A 78 -9.84 -17.53 24.87
N PHE A 79 -10.75 -16.55 24.81
CA PHE A 79 -10.41 -15.13 24.68
C PHE A 79 -9.42 -14.66 25.76
N LYS A 80 -9.57 -15.13 27.00
CA LYS A 80 -8.72 -14.72 28.13
C LYS A 80 -7.25 -15.17 27.98
N ASP A 81 -6.97 -16.16 27.14
CA ASP A 81 -5.63 -16.75 27.01
C ASP A 81 -4.80 -16.00 25.94
N LEU A 82 -5.41 -15.11 25.16
CA LEU A 82 -4.76 -14.38 24.07
C LEU A 82 -3.52 -13.58 24.50
N THR A 83 -3.55 -12.93 25.66
CA THR A 83 -2.41 -12.13 26.14
C THR A 83 -1.19 -12.96 26.52
N SER A 84 -1.36 -14.27 26.75
CA SER A 84 -0.25 -15.19 27.04
C SER A 84 0.46 -15.70 25.79
N LEU A 85 -0.11 -15.46 24.60
CA LEU A 85 0.49 -15.88 23.34
C LEU A 85 1.63 -14.98 22.85
N GLU A 86 1.87 -13.85 23.53
CA GLU A 86 2.94 -12.90 23.18
C GLU A 86 2.95 -12.52 21.68
N ILE A 87 1.77 -12.40 21.06
CA ILE A 87 1.64 -12.08 19.64
C ILE A 87 2.13 -10.64 19.42
N PRO A 88 3.12 -10.37 18.55
CA PRO A 88 3.52 -9.00 18.26
C PRO A 88 2.40 -8.29 17.49
N VAL A 89 2.13 -7.01 17.76
CA VAL A 89 1.09 -6.27 17.01
C VAL A 89 1.49 -6.09 15.54
N ASP A 90 0.48 -5.92 14.68
CA ASP A 90 0.69 -5.84 13.23
C ASP A 90 1.68 -4.75 12.84
N GLU A 91 1.68 -3.63 13.56
CA GLU A 91 2.54 -2.47 13.30
C GLU A 91 4.05 -2.81 13.33
N HIS A 92 4.46 -3.84 14.08
CA HIS A 92 5.87 -4.23 14.17
C HIS A 92 6.30 -5.24 13.11
N LEU A 93 5.35 -5.88 12.42
CA LEU A 93 5.68 -6.88 11.42
C LEU A 93 6.25 -6.28 10.14
N GLY A 94 7.04 -7.08 9.42
CA GLY A 94 7.33 -6.86 8.01
C GLY A 94 6.09 -6.96 7.12
N VAL A 95 6.17 -6.49 5.87
CA VAL A 95 5.05 -6.62 4.90
C VAL A 95 4.70 -8.09 4.67
N THR A 96 5.69 -8.92 4.36
CA THR A 96 5.49 -10.36 4.11
C THR A 96 4.91 -11.09 5.31
N GLU A 97 5.41 -10.80 6.51
CA GLU A 97 4.90 -11.39 7.76
C GLU A 97 3.46 -10.96 8.04
N LEU A 98 3.11 -9.70 7.75
CA LEU A 98 1.76 -9.18 7.92
C LEU A 98 0.78 -9.87 6.97
N GLU A 99 1.15 -10.03 5.69
CA GLU A 99 0.33 -10.74 4.69
C GLU A 99 0.11 -12.21 5.09
N GLN A 100 1.18 -12.91 5.52
CA GLN A 100 1.08 -14.28 6.01
C GLN A 100 0.17 -14.40 7.22
N ARG A 101 0.30 -13.47 8.18
CA ARG A 101 -0.56 -13.43 9.36
C ARG A 101 -2.04 -13.24 9.00
N ARG A 102 -2.34 -12.28 8.11
CA ARG A 102 -3.72 -12.03 7.67
C ARG A 102 -4.32 -13.25 6.98
N ALA A 103 -3.55 -13.90 6.11
CA ALA A 103 -3.97 -15.15 5.47
C ALA A 103 -4.24 -16.28 6.50
N GLN A 104 -3.35 -16.41 7.50
CA GLN A 104 -3.54 -17.38 8.59
C GLN A 104 -4.80 -17.08 9.41
N GLN A 105 -5.02 -15.82 9.79
CA GLN A 105 -6.21 -15.37 10.53
C GLN A 105 -7.50 -15.66 9.75
N ALA A 106 -7.50 -15.40 8.44
CA ALA A 106 -8.64 -15.70 7.57
C ALA A 106 -8.92 -17.21 7.48
N SER A 107 -7.87 -18.01 7.34
CA SER A 107 -7.98 -19.47 7.32
C SER A 107 -8.54 -20.04 8.63
N LEU A 108 -8.05 -19.54 9.77
CA LEU A 108 -8.55 -19.93 11.09
C LEU A 108 -10.02 -19.57 11.29
N LEU A 109 -10.42 -18.36 10.87
CA LEU A 109 -11.81 -17.92 10.92
C LEU A 109 -12.71 -18.80 10.05
N SER A 110 -12.30 -19.08 8.82
CA SER A 110 -13.04 -19.94 7.89
C SER A 110 -13.20 -21.37 8.43
N ALA A 111 -12.12 -21.95 8.97
CA ALA A 111 -12.16 -23.27 9.60
C ALA A 111 -13.12 -23.30 10.80
N PHE A 112 -13.08 -22.26 11.64
CA PHE A 112 -13.98 -22.13 12.78
C PHE A 112 -15.45 -22.06 12.37
N ILE A 113 -15.77 -21.25 11.35
CA ILE A 113 -17.12 -21.14 10.80
C ILE A 113 -17.58 -22.49 10.25
N SER A 114 -16.75 -23.13 9.43
CA SER A 114 -17.07 -24.41 8.80
C SER A 114 -17.30 -25.52 9.83
N GLN A 115 -16.49 -25.56 10.89
CA GLN A 115 -16.63 -26.54 11.97
C GLN A 115 -17.90 -26.33 12.81
N LYS A 116 -18.25 -25.08 13.11
CA LYS A 116 -19.38 -24.76 14.00
C LYS A 116 -20.73 -24.71 13.28
N SER A 117 -20.75 -24.36 11.99
CA SER A 117 -21.99 -24.15 11.22
C SER A 117 -22.99 -25.32 11.27
N PRO A 118 -22.58 -26.61 11.14
CA PRO A 118 -23.51 -27.73 11.19
C PRO A 118 -24.28 -27.82 12.52
N ALA A 119 -23.60 -27.60 13.65
CA ALA A 119 -24.23 -27.61 14.97
C ALA A 119 -25.16 -26.40 15.21
N LEU A 120 -24.98 -25.34 14.42
CA LEU A 120 -25.81 -24.13 14.43
C LEU A 120 -26.97 -24.21 13.43
N GLY A 121 -27.10 -25.31 12.66
CA GLY A 121 -28.10 -25.44 11.60
C GLY A 121 -27.82 -24.52 10.40
N LEU A 122 -26.56 -24.16 10.18
CA LEU A 122 -26.11 -23.30 9.10
C LEU A 122 -25.32 -24.09 8.05
N VAL A 123 -25.40 -23.64 6.81
CA VAL A 123 -24.53 -24.09 5.72
C VAL A 123 -23.58 -22.95 5.38
N PRO A 124 -22.25 -23.12 5.52
CA PRO A 124 -21.29 -22.11 5.11
C PRO A 124 -21.43 -21.78 3.62
N PRO A 125 -21.28 -20.52 3.20
CA PRO A 125 -21.25 -20.16 1.79
C PRO A 125 -20.04 -20.81 1.10
N SER A 126 -20.16 -21.13 -0.20
CA SER A 126 -19.07 -21.74 -0.97
C SER A 126 -17.81 -20.87 -1.08
N CYS A 127 -17.96 -19.55 -0.90
CA CYS A 127 -16.88 -18.56 -0.89
C CYS A 127 -16.48 -18.11 0.53
N VAL A 128 -16.69 -18.95 1.56
CA VAL A 128 -16.37 -18.59 2.96
C VAL A 128 -14.93 -18.14 3.17
N ASP A 129 -13.96 -18.73 2.45
CA ASP A 129 -12.55 -18.35 2.53
C ASP A 129 -12.30 -16.91 2.05
N GLU A 130 -12.87 -16.54 0.91
CA GLU A 130 -12.78 -15.18 0.35
C GLU A 130 -13.44 -14.16 1.28
N ILE A 131 -14.63 -14.48 1.79
CA ILE A 131 -15.37 -13.64 2.73
C ILE A 131 -14.55 -13.42 4.01
N CYS A 132 -13.91 -14.46 4.54
CA CYS A 132 -13.06 -14.35 5.72
C CYS A 132 -11.82 -13.50 5.43
N TYR A 133 -11.20 -13.64 4.26
CA TYR A 133 -10.04 -12.83 3.89
C TYR A 133 -10.38 -11.34 3.82
N GLU A 134 -11.45 -10.98 3.11
CA GLU A 134 -11.94 -9.60 3.04
C GLU A 134 -12.30 -9.05 4.43
N PHE A 135 -12.95 -9.88 5.25
CA PHE A 135 -13.36 -9.48 6.59
C PHE A 135 -12.16 -9.24 7.53
N ILE A 136 -11.11 -10.07 7.46
CA ILE A 136 -9.87 -9.87 8.23
C ILE A 136 -9.16 -8.59 7.80
N ASP A 137 -9.14 -8.27 6.50
CA ASP A 137 -8.54 -7.04 6.00
C ASP A 137 -9.25 -5.79 6.54
N MET A 138 -10.57 -5.85 6.71
CA MET A 138 -11.37 -4.80 7.34
C MET A 138 -11.26 -4.76 8.87
N TRP A 139 -11.15 -5.91 9.54
CA TRP A 139 -11.19 -5.97 11.00
C TRP A 139 -9.82 -5.72 11.64
N GLN A 140 -8.78 -6.26 11.02
CA GLN A 140 -7.38 -6.16 11.47
C GLN A 140 -7.25 -6.58 12.94
N PRO A 141 -7.38 -7.89 13.24
CA PRO A 141 -7.56 -8.39 14.61
C PRO A 141 -6.43 -8.03 15.55
N THR A 142 -5.20 -7.92 15.03
CA THR A 142 -3.95 -7.70 15.76
C THR A 142 -3.37 -6.30 15.59
N ALA A 143 -4.06 -5.42 14.86
CA ALA A 143 -3.67 -4.03 14.72
C ALA A 143 -4.08 -3.22 15.95
N ARG A 144 -3.19 -2.34 16.39
CA ARG A 144 -3.51 -1.37 17.44
C ARG A 144 -4.28 -0.19 16.87
N THR A 145 -3.84 0.32 15.72
CA THR A 145 -4.46 1.45 15.03
C THR A 145 -5.40 0.93 13.96
N TYR A 146 -6.66 1.35 14.03
CA TYR A 146 -7.68 0.91 13.09
C TYR A 146 -7.60 1.66 11.76
N ASP A 147 -7.53 0.93 10.65
CA ASP A 147 -7.65 1.49 9.30
C ASP A 147 -9.11 1.47 8.80
N GLU A 148 -9.81 2.59 8.97
CA GLU A 148 -11.20 2.76 8.53
C GLU A 148 -11.38 2.81 7.00
N LEU A 149 -10.30 2.80 6.22
CA LEU A 149 -10.37 2.89 4.77
C LEU A 149 -11.11 1.70 4.15
N ALA A 150 -10.81 0.47 4.59
CA ALA A 150 -11.45 -0.73 4.07
C ALA A 150 -12.98 -0.72 4.33
N GLN A 151 -13.40 -0.31 5.53
CA GLN A 151 -14.83 -0.08 5.84
C GLN A 151 -15.47 0.98 4.94
N THR A 152 -14.74 2.05 4.64
CA THR A 152 -15.25 3.16 3.82
C THR A 152 -15.36 2.76 2.35
N LEU A 153 -14.42 1.96 1.84
CA LEU A 153 -14.48 1.35 0.51
C LEU A 153 -15.72 0.48 0.33
N HIS A 154 -16.05 -0.37 1.30
CA HIS A 154 -17.26 -1.18 1.23
C HIS A 154 -18.54 -0.34 1.23
N ARG A 155 -18.60 0.74 2.02
CA ARG A 155 -19.73 1.69 1.98
C ARG A 155 -19.84 2.36 0.60
N ALA A 156 -18.73 2.78 0.01
CA ALA A 156 -18.71 3.36 -1.33
C ALA A 156 -19.16 2.36 -2.41
N LEU A 157 -18.75 1.10 -2.33
CA LEU A 157 -19.22 0.04 -3.23
C LEU A 157 -20.74 -0.15 -3.16
N GLN A 158 -21.32 -0.05 -1.96
CA GLN A 158 -22.78 -0.11 -1.80
C GLN A 158 -23.47 1.11 -2.39
N ALA A 159 -22.98 2.31 -2.10
CA ALA A 159 -23.49 3.54 -2.69
C ALA A 159 -23.43 3.51 -4.22
N LYS A 160 -22.39 2.91 -4.80
CA LYS A 160 -22.29 2.66 -6.25
C LYS A 160 -23.42 1.77 -6.77
N ILE A 161 -23.70 0.66 -6.09
CA ILE A 161 -24.75 -0.29 -6.51
C ILE A 161 -26.13 0.39 -6.54
N VAL A 162 -26.39 1.31 -5.61
CA VAL A 162 -27.68 2.02 -5.51
C VAL A 162 -27.70 3.37 -6.24
N GLY A 163 -26.59 3.78 -6.87
CA GLY A 163 -26.51 5.04 -7.64
C GLY A 163 -26.32 6.32 -6.82
N GLU A 164 -25.85 6.21 -5.57
CA GLU A 164 -25.69 7.32 -4.62
C GLU A 164 -24.28 7.96 -4.63
N LEU A 165 -23.36 7.51 -5.50
CA LEU A 165 -22.03 8.14 -5.59
C LEU A 165 -22.05 9.64 -5.95
N PRO A 166 -22.92 10.13 -6.85
CA PRO A 166 -23.01 11.56 -7.13
C PRO A 166 -23.39 12.39 -5.90
N ASP A 167 -24.38 11.93 -5.12
CA ASP A 167 -24.79 12.60 -3.88
C ASP A 167 -23.67 12.55 -2.83
N TRP A 168 -22.95 11.43 -2.75
CA TRP A 168 -21.77 11.33 -1.90
C TRP A 168 -20.72 12.37 -2.30
N PHE A 169 -20.40 12.47 -3.59
CA PHE A 169 -19.47 13.48 -4.09
C PHE A 169 -19.91 14.88 -3.69
N HIS A 170 -21.17 15.26 -3.92
CA HIS A 170 -21.66 16.60 -3.59
C HIS A 170 -21.57 16.93 -2.09
N ARG A 171 -21.75 15.96 -1.19
CA ARG A 171 -21.54 16.16 0.26
C ARG A 171 -20.07 16.40 0.62
N LEU A 172 -19.14 15.83 -0.14
CA LEU A 172 -17.70 15.99 0.07
C LEU A 172 -17.12 17.22 -0.63
N ALA A 173 -17.69 17.60 -1.77
CA ALA A 173 -17.13 18.60 -2.68
C ALA A 173 -16.79 19.91 -1.98
N SER A 174 -17.70 20.46 -1.16
CA SER A 174 -17.45 21.72 -0.44
C SER A 174 -16.25 21.63 0.50
N GLN A 175 -16.11 20.52 1.23
CA GLN A 175 -14.98 20.30 2.16
C GLN A 175 -13.65 20.12 1.41
N LEU A 176 -13.71 19.58 0.18
CA LEU A 176 -12.54 19.37 -0.67
C LEU A 176 -12.12 20.67 -1.38
N GLU A 177 -13.09 21.51 -1.74
CA GLU A 177 -12.85 22.84 -2.30
C GLU A 177 -12.27 23.80 -1.24
N ASP A 178 -12.85 23.85 -0.03
CA ASP A 178 -12.40 24.75 1.04
C ASP A 178 -10.98 24.42 1.56
N ALA A 179 -10.59 23.14 1.49
CA ALA A 179 -9.25 22.69 1.88
C ALA A 179 -8.19 23.00 0.82
N SER A 180 -8.59 23.31 -0.41
CA SER A 180 -7.62 23.82 -1.38
C SER A 180 -7.16 25.21 -0.89
N TRP A 181 -5.85 25.46 -0.91
CA TRP A 181 -5.21 26.77 -0.62
C TRP A 181 -4.99 27.17 0.84
N SER A 182 -5.67 26.58 1.83
CA SER A 182 -5.36 26.80 3.24
C SER A 182 -4.61 25.58 3.80
N SER A 183 -3.59 25.78 4.62
CA SER A 183 -2.70 24.71 5.14
C SER A 183 -3.38 23.70 6.09
N GLU A 184 -4.70 23.54 6.00
CA GLU A 184 -5.48 22.65 6.85
C GLU A 184 -5.40 21.22 6.31
N ILE A 185 -4.78 20.35 7.11
CA ILE A 185 -4.77 18.91 6.85
C ILE A 185 -6.22 18.42 6.89
N LEU A 186 -6.72 17.91 5.77
CA LEU A 186 -8.07 17.34 5.66
C LEU A 186 -8.36 16.35 6.81
N PRO A 187 -9.56 16.38 7.42
CA PRO A 187 -9.94 15.41 8.44
C PRO A 187 -9.81 13.97 7.92
N LYS A 188 -9.33 13.04 8.76
CA LYS A 188 -9.13 11.62 8.41
C LYS A 188 -10.36 11.00 7.73
N ALA A 189 -11.55 11.31 8.23
CA ALA A 189 -12.81 10.81 7.68
C ALA A 189 -13.02 11.29 6.22
N VAL A 190 -12.81 12.58 5.96
CA VAL A 190 -12.92 13.17 4.61
C VAL A 190 -11.92 12.53 3.65
N VAL A 191 -10.68 12.35 4.10
CA VAL A 191 -9.63 11.67 3.32
C VAL A 191 -10.07 10.27 2.92
N TYR A 192 -10.61 9.48 3.86
CA TYR A 192 -11.04 8.11 3.57
C TYR A 192 -12.28 8.03 2.70
N GLU A 193 -13.22 8.95 2.85
CA GLU A 193 -14.38 9.02 1.95
C GLU A 193 -13.97 9.41 0.53
N ALA A 194 -13.08 10.40 0.37
CA ALA A 194 -12.53 10.80 -0.91
C ALA A 194 -11.72 9.68 -1.60
N LEU A 195 -10.90 8.95 -0.85
CA LEU A 195 -10.18 7.77 -1.35
C LEU A 195 -11.13 6.65 -1.79
N ALA A 196 -12.17 6.41 -0.99
CA ALA A 196 -13.15 5.38 -1.32
C ALA A 196 -13.92 5.73 -2.58
N LEU A 197 -14.32 6.99 -2.72
CA LEU A 197 -14.94 7.51 -3.94
C LEU A 197 -14.02 7.35 -5.14
N LEU A 198 -12.75 7.77 -5.03
CA LEU A 198 -11.77 7.67 -6.11
C LEU A 198 -11.52 6.22 -6.56
N LYS A 199 -11.51 5.28 -5.61
CA LYS A 199 -11.27 3.85 -5.89
C LYS A 199 -12.47 3.16 -6.53
N VAL A 200 -13.69 3.55 -6.16
CA VAL A 200 -14.92 2.86 -6.54
C VAL A 200 -15.57 3.48 -7.77
N ALA A 201 -15.40 4.79 -7.98
CA ALA A 201 -15.96 5.48 -9.12
C ALA A 201 -15.39 4.99 -10.46
N ASP A 202 -16.28 4.83 -11.42
CA ASP A 202 -16.01 4.64 -12.85
C ASP A 202 -16.89 5.58 -13.70
N GLU A 203 -16.64 5.61 -15.01
CA GLU A 203 -17.33 6.48 -15.97
C GLU A 203 -18.86 6.38 -15.92
N ALA A 204 -19.41 5.22 -15.53
CA ALA A 204 -20.86 5.01 -15.46
C ALA A 204 -21.48 5.46 -14.12
N SER A 205 -20.66 5.52 -13.06
CA SER A 205 -21.13 5.74 -11.69
C SER A 205 -21.15 7.22 -11.25
N LEU A 206 -20.48 8.10 -12.00
CA LEU A 206 -20.46 9.55 -11.77
C LEU A 206 -20.81 10.28 -13.07
N THR A 207 -21.43 11.47 -12.96
CA THR A 207 -21.79 12.27 -14.13
C THR A 207 -20.56 12.95 -14.75
N PRO A 208 -20.57 13.27 -16.06
CA PRO A 208 -19.49 14.02 -16.70
C PRO A 208 -19.19 15.37 -16.01
N ASP A 209 -20.22 16.05 -15.51
CA ASP A 209 -20.06 17.32 -14.79
C ASP A 209 -19.25 17.17 -13.51
N ILE A 210 -19.36 16.02 -12.82
CA ILE A 210 -18.55 15.70 -11.64
C ILE A 210 -17.11 15.42 -12.07
N TRP A 211 -16.90 14.58 -13.08
CA TRP A 211 -15.55 14.24 -13.58
C TRP A 211 -14.76 15.47 -14.04
N CYS A 212 -15.45 16.44 -14.64
CA CYS A 212 -14.87 17.68 -15.14
C CYS A 212 -14.91 18.83 -14.13
N SER A 213 -15.42 18.61 -12.91
CA SER A 213 -15.50 19.65 -11.89
C SER A 213 -14.14 20.00 -11.29
N LEU A 214 -14.01 21.24 -10.83
CA LEU A 214 -12.81 21.69 -10.09
C LEU A 214 -12.64 20.89 -8.78
N ALA A 215 -13.73 20.64 -8.04
CA ALA A 215 -13.72 19.82 -6.83
C ALA A 215 -13.08 18.45 -7.04
N TRP A 216 -13.39 17.76 -8.15
CA TRP A 216 -12.80 16.46 -8.45
C TRP A 216 -11.29 16.53 -8.63
N LEU A 217 -10.80 17.57 -9.32
CA LEU A 217 -9.37 17.80 -9.52
C LEU A 217 -8.66 18.15 -8.20
N LEU A 218 -9.22 19.09 -7.43
CA LEU A 218 -8.67 19.53 -6.14
C LEU A 218 -8.65 18.39 -5.11
N MET A 219 -9.65 17.51 -5.11
CA MET A 219 -9.67 16.32 -4.27
C MET A 219 -8.41 15.47 -4.48
N ARG A 220 -8.07 15.18 -5.73
CA ARG A 220 -6.91 14.33 -6.09
C ARG A 220 -5.60 14.98 -5.65
N GLU A 221 -5.47 16.29 -5.83
CA GLU A 221 -4.32 17.07 -5.40
C GLU A 221 -4.18 17.09 -3.87
N ASN A 222 -5.26 17.42 -3.16
CA ASN A 222 -5.28 17.51 -1.69
C ASN A 222 -5.00 16.16 -1.02
N LEU A 223 -5.45 15.05 -1.61
CA LEU A 223 -5.07 13.71 -1.16
C LEU A 223 -3.56 13.46 -1.30
N GLY A 224 -2.93 13.93 -2.38
CA GLY A 224 -1.47 13.86 -2.58
C GLY A 224 -0.70 14.69 -1.55
N ILE A 225 -1.19 15.90 -1.24
CA ILE A 225 -0.63 16.77 -0.20
C ILE A 225 -0.74 16.09 1.17
N ALA A 226 -1.91 15.53 1.49
CA ALA A 226 -2.14 14.81 2.74
C ALA A 226 -1.20 13.60 2.89
N ALA A 227 -0.99 12.83 1.81
CA ALA A 227 -0.04 11.72 1.82
C ALA A 227 1.39 12.19 2.11
N THR A 228 1.84 13.26 1.46
CA THR A 228 3.17 13.84 1.68
C THR A 228 3.34 14.31 3.12
N GLY A 229 2.34 15.02 3.66
CA GLY A 229 2.33 15.47 5.04
C GLY A 229 2.42 14.31 6.03
N LEU A 230 1.69 13.22 5.78
CA LEU A 230 1.71 12.02 6.61
C LEU A 230 3.05 11.24 6.49
N ALA A 231 3.62 11.16 5.29
CA ALA A 231 4.89 10.49 5.04
C ALA A 231 6.05 11.13 5.85
N ASN A 232 6.05 12.46 5.98
CA ASN A 232 7.11 13.20 6.67
C ASN A 232 7.05 13.13 8.21
N THR A 233 6.04 12.48 8.79
CA THR A 233 5.89 12.43 10.26
C THR A 233 6.76 11.38 10.94
N ASN A 234 7.36 10.45 10.19
CA ASN A 234 8.09 9.28 10.70
C ASN A 234 7.28 8.38 11.67
N GLU A 235 5.99 8.64 11.85
CA GLU A 235 5.09 7.81 12.65
C GLU A 235 4.54 6.68 11.79
N PHE A 236 4.74 5.44 12.23
CA PHE A 236 4.32 4.22 11.54
C PHE A 236 2.89 4.29 10.97
N SER A 237 1.92 4.68 11.80
CA SER A 237 0.50 4.67 11.40
C SER A 237 0.18 5.72 10.33
N LYS A 238 0.93 6.82 10.31
CA LYS A 238 0.77 7.91 9.35
C LYS A 238 1.49 7.57 8.03
N THR A 239 2.71 7.04 8.10
CA THR A 239 3.45 6.62 6.89
C THR A 239 2.79 5.45 6.18
N SER A 240 2.21 4.48 6.91
CA SER A 240 1.38 3.42 6.31
C SER A 240 0.13 3.98 5.62
N ARG A 241 -0.52 4.99 6.23
CA ARG A 241 -1.69 5.65 5.64
C ARG A 241 -1.32 6.43 4.37
N ALA A 242 -0.18 7.12 4.39
CA ALA A 242 0.37 7.80 3.22
C ALA A 242 0.59 6.83 2.06
N ALA A 243 1.21 5.67 2.31
CA ALA A 243 1.41 4.65 1.29
C ALA A 243 0.08 4.16 0.69
N ASN A 244 -0.95 3.95 1.52
CA ASN A 244 -2.29 3.57 1.04
C ASN A 244 -2.94 4.66 0.18
N ILE A 245 -2.84 5.93 0.59
CA ILE A 245 -3.32 7.08 -0.19
C ILE A 245 -2.63 7.12 -1.56
N LEU A 246 -1.29 7.08 -1.58
CA LEU A 246 -0.51 7.14 -2.82
C LEU A 246 -0.82 5.97 -3.75
N LYS A 247 -0.99 4.75 -3.19
CA LYS A 247 -1.40 3.58 -3.96
C LYS A 247 -2.73 3.79 -4.65
N LEU A 248 -3.75 4.28 -3.95
CA LEU A 248 -5.07 4.52 -4.54
C LEU A 248 -5.06 5.65 -5.58
N LEU A 249 -4.32 6.73 -5.31
CA LEU A 249 -4.12 7.81 -6.28
C LEU A 249 -3.43 7.30 -7.55
N TRP A 250 -2.41 6.45 -7.40
CA TRP A 250 -1.70 5.86 -8.51
C TRP A 250 -2.58 4.90 -9.32
N GLU A 251 -3.34 4.03 -8.65
CA GLU A 251 -4.31 3.15 -9.30
C GLU A 251 -5.41 3.92 -10.06
N SER A 252 -5.70 5.17 -9.65
CA SER A 252 -6.59 6.11 -10.36
C SER A 252 -5.92 6.84 -11.55
N GLY A 253 -4.67 6.51 -11.87
CA GLY A 253 -3.93 7.07 -13.01
C GLY A 253 -3.02 8.26 -12.68
N ILE A 254 -2.82 8.62 -11.40
CA ILE A 254 -1.87 9.68 -11.03
C ILE A 254 -0.45 9.09 -10.95
N ILE A 255 0.30 9.16 -12.04
CA ILE A 255 1.64 8.56 -12.16
C ILE A 255 2.59 9.08 -11.06
N TYR A 256 2.55 10.38 -10.74
CA TYR A 256 3.40 10.97 -9.70
C TYR A 256 3.18 10.35 -8.31
N ALA A 257 1.95 9.94 -7.99
CA ALA A 257 1.68 9.25 -6.73
C ALA A 257 2.39 7.90 -6.66
N GLY A 258 2.54 7.21 -7.80
CA GLY A 258 3.30 5.97 -7.90
C GLY A 258 4.81 6.17 -7.69
N ILE A 259 5.36 7.29 -8.17
CA ILE A 259 6.76 7.68 -7.90
C ILE A 259 6.98 7.84 -6.40
N GLN A 260 6.12 8.62 -5.74
CA GLN A 260 6.21 8.81 -4.29
C GLN A 260 6.00 7.50 -3.52
N LEU A 261 5.10 6.62 -3.97
CA LEU A 261 4.92 5.30 -3.37
C LEU A 261 6.19 4.43 -3.48
N ALA A 262 6.87 4.47 -4.62
CA ALA A 262 8.13 3.75 -4.80
C ALA A 262 9.21 4.26 -3.83
N ARG A 263 9.34 5.60 -3.69
CA ARG A 263 10.23 6.23 -2.69
C ARG A 263 9.86 5.81 -1.28
N MET A 264 8.58 5.82 -0.93
CA MET A 264 8.13 5.36 0.38
C MET A 264 8.62 3.94 0.71
N HIS A 265 8.48 3.00 -0.22
CA HIS A 265 8.99 1.65 -0.02
C HIS A 265 10.51 1.52 -0.06
N HIS A 266 11.21 2.50 -0.63
CA HIS A 266 12.66 2.52 -0.73
C HIS A 266 13.33 3.02 0.56
N ASP A 267 12.92 4.19 1.06
CA ASP A 267 13.67 4.90 2.11
C ASP A 267 12.82 5.69 3.13
N LEU A 268 11.54 5.97 2.88
CA LEU A 268 10.72 6.81 3.80
C LEU A 268 9.85 6.02 4.79
N LEU A 269 9.52 4.76 4.50
CA LEU A 269 8.79 3.92 5.45
C LEU A 269 9.67 3.57 6.66
N ALA A 270 9.03 3.22 7.77
CA ALA A 270 9.74 2.65 8.92
C ALA A 270 10.60 1.46 8.48
N SER A 271 11.77 1.23 9.10
CA SER A 271 12.74 0.24 8.61
C SER A 271 12.17 -1.16 8.42
N ASN A 272 11.21 -1.58 9.26
CA ASN A 272 10.52 -2.87 9.14
C ASN A 272 9.51 -2.94 7.97
N ARG A 273 9.18 -1.80 7.35
CA ARG A 273 8.25 -1.65 6.22
C ARG A 273 8.92 -1.25 4.91
N ILE A 274 10.20 -0.84 4.96
CA ILE A 274 11.02 -0.73 3.77
C ILE A 274 10.99 -2.08 3.05
N ASN A 275 10.70 -2.02 1.76
CA ASN A 275 10.60 -3.19 0.91
C ASN A 275 11.14 -2.82 -0.47
N LEU A 276 12.45 -3.00 -0.63
CA LEU A 276 13.16 -2.65 -1.86
C LEU A 276 12.61 -3.40 -3.08
N GLN A 277 12.17 -4.65 -2.89
CA GLN A 277 11.53 -5.42 -3.97
C GLN A 277 10.21 -4.77 -4.39
N ARG A 278 9.42 -4.29 -3.43
CA ARG A 278 8.18 -3.57 -3.72
C ARG A 278 8.46 -2.22 -4.37
N ALA A 279 9.49 -1.49 -3.93
CA ALA A 279 9.93 -0.25 -4.55
C ALA A 279 10.30 -0.47 -6.04
N GLU A 280 11.09 -1.51 -6.34
CA GLU A 280 11.43 -1.92 -7.71
C GLU A 280 10.19 -2.23 -8.56
N GLN A 281 9.26 -3.04 -8.02
CA GLN A 281 8.03 -3.39 -8.72
C GLN A 281 7.15 -2.17 -9.03
N VAL A 282 6.99 -1.27 -8.07
CA VAL A 282 6.16 -0.07 -8.23
C VAL A 282 6.79 0.84 -9.29
N ILE A 283 8.09 1.12 -9.19
CA ILE A 283 8.74 2.05 -10.12
C ILE A 283 8.78 1.51 -11.55
N ASP A 284 8.90 0.19 -11.74
CA ASP A 284 8.77 -0.45 -13.06
C ASP A 284 7.38 -0.28 -13.67
N GLN A 285 6.33 -0.44 -12.87
CA GLN A 285 4.96 -0.27 -13.34
C GLN A 285 4.65 1.19 -13.66
N VAL A 286 5.13 2.12 -12.83
CA VAL A 286 5.02 3.57 -13.05
C VAL A 286 5.73 3.98 -14.34
N PHE A 287 6.95 3.48 -14.58
CA PHE A 287 7.70 3.79 -15.79
C PHE A 287 7.01 3.25 -17.05
N ARG A 288 6.49 2.02 -17.01
CA ARG A 288 5.69 1.46 -18.11
C ARG A 288 4.44 2.28 -18.40
N GLN A 289 3.71 2.71 -17.37
CA GLN A 289 2.54 3.58 -17.53
C GLN A 289 2.91 4.92 -18.19
N TYR A 290 4.04 5.49 -17.80
CA TYR A 290 4.57 6.69 -18.44
C TYR A 290 4.93 6.44 -19.92
N GLU A 291 5.56 5.32 -20.25
CA GLU A 291 5.96 5.00 -21.63
C GLU A 291 4.77 4.82 -22.58
N VAL A 292 3.70 4.20 -22.11
CA VAL A 292 2.47 3.97 -22.91
C VAL A 292 1.53 5.18 -22.92
N SER A 293 1.77 6.20 -22.10
CA SER A 293 0.93 7.39 -22.06
C SER A 293 1.01 8.16 -23.39
N PRO A 294 -0.12 8.40 -24.07
CA PRO A 294 -0.15 9.07 -25.37
C PRO A 294 0.30 10.54 -25.30
N ASN A 295 0.28 11.15 -24.10
CA ASN A 295 0.69 12.53 -23.89
C ASN A 295 1.60 12.66 -22.66
N ARG A 296 2.84 12.20 -22.80
CA ARG A 296 3.85 12.09 -21.73
C ARG A 296 4.08 13.38 -20.93
N SER A 297 3.93 14.55 -21.57
CA SER A 297 4.10 15.86 -20.92
C SER A 297 2.91 16.26 -20.04
N VAL A 298 1.69 15.79 -20.33
CA VAL A 298 0.46 16.14 -19.59
C VAL A 298 0.30 15.30 -18.32
N VAL A 299 1.13 14.27 -18.15
CA VAL A 299 1.19 13.43 -16.95
C VAL A 299 1.72 14.20 -15.73
N PHE A 300 2.60 15.18 -15.96
CA PHE A 300 3.26 15.94 -14.92
C PHE A 300 2.85 17.41 -15.00
N THR A 301 2.62 18.01 -13.83
CA THR A 301 2.27 19.43 -13.73
C THR A 301 3.48 20.34 -13.90
N THR A 302 4.69 19.85 -13.64
CA THR A 302 5.95 20.62 -13.73
C THR A 302 7.09 19.80 -14.35
N ALA A 303 8.12 20.49 -14.84
CA ALA A 303 9.32 19.83 -15.37
C ALA A 303 10.11 19.11 -14.25
N GLU A 304 10.08 19.61 -13.03
CA GLU A 304 10.75 19.02 -11.87
C GLU A 304 10.12 17.67 -11.48
N SER A 305 8.79 17.60 -11.40
CA SER A 305 8.07 16.35 -11.11
C SER A 305 8.26 15.30 -12.20
N HIS A 306 8.45 15.74 -13.46
CA HIS A 306 8.80 14.85 -14.57
C HIS A 306 10.24 14.35 -14.47
N ALA A 307 11.21 15.21 -14.14
CA ALA A 307 12.59 14.80 -13.89
C ALA A 307 12.69 13.79 -12.74
N GLU A 308 11.89 13.97 -11.69
CA GLU A 308 11.85 13.10 -10.50
C GLU A 308 11.48 11.65 -10.82
N LEU A 309 10.66 11.40 -11.85
CA LEU A 309 10.39 10.03 -12.34
C LEU A 309 11.70 9.31 -12.68
N PHE A 310 12.53 9.94 -13.49
CA PHE A 310 13.78 9.35 -13.97
C PHE A 310 14.82 9.28 -12.86
N GLN A 311 14.84 10.27 -11.96
CA GLN A 311 15.74 10.27 -10.80
C GLN A 311 15.39 9.08 -9.89
N THR A 312 14.12 8.95 -9.51
CA THR A 312 13.63 7.86 -8.65
C THR A 312 13.83 6.49 -9.30
N TYR A 313 13.52 6.36 -10.59
CA TYR A 313 13.74 5.13 -11.35
C TYR A 313 15.22 4.70 -11.31
N ASN A 314 16.13 5.62 -11.65
CA ASN A 314 17.55 5.32 -11.67
C ASN A 314 18.08 5.03 -10.25
N THR A 315 17.70 5.79 -9.23
CA THR A 315 18.13 5.55 -7.85
C THR A 315 17.77 4.15 -7.38
N ILE A 316 16.50 3.75 -7.51
CA ILE A 316 16.04 2.42 -7.09
C ILE A 316 16.76 1.33 -7.90
N LYS A 317 16.87 1.49 -9.21
CA LYS A 317 17.51 0.48 -10.09
C LYS A 317 19.01 0.36 -9.84
N ILE A 318 19.69 1.46 -9.52
CA ILE A 318 21.10 1.47 -9.13
C ILE A 318 21.28 0.68 -7.83
N ASP A 319 20.42 0.89 -6.83
CA ASP A 319 20.50 0.16 -5.57
C ASP A 319 20.21 -1.35 -5.73
N VAL A 320 19.29 -1.71 -6.63
CA VAL A 320 19.09 -3.11 -7.02
C VAL A 320 20.32 -3.66 -7.74
N LEU A 321 20.92 -2.91 -8.68
CA LEU A 321 22.13 -3.32 -9.40
C LEU A 321 23.29 -3.56 -8.43
N ARG A 322 23.49 -2.66 -7.45
CA ARG A 322 24.53 -2.77 -6.41
C ARG A 322 24.45 -4.10 -5.66
N ASN A 323 23.26 -4.65 -5.45
CA ASN A 323 23.06 -5.90 -4.75
C ASN A 323 22.91 -7.14 -5.67
N ALA A 324 22.80 -6.96 -6.99
CA ALA A 324 22.66 -8.07 -7.93
C ALA A 324 23.96 -8.88 -8.08
N GLY A 325 23.86 -10.21 -8.04
CA GLY A 325 24.98 -11.12 -8.30
C GLY A 325 24.84 -11.95 -9.60
N GLU A 326 23.64 -11.97 -10.19
CA GLU A 326 23.36 -12.77 -11.38
C GLU A 326 23.75 -11.98 -12.66
N PRO A 327 24.60 -12.55 -13.55
CA PRO A 327 25.07 -11.82 -14.74
C PRO A 327 23.96 -11.29 -15.65
N SER A 328 22.92 -12.09 -15.90
CA SER A 328 21.78 -11.69 -16.72
C SER A 328 20.99 -10.54 -16.10
N ARG A 329 20.85 -10.53 -14.76
CA ARG A 329 20.18 -9.46 -14.02
C ARG A 329 21.00 -8.17 -14.06
N VAL A 330 22.33 -8.25 -13.91
CA VAL A 330 23.21 -7.10 -14.04
C VAL A 330 23.09 -6.48 -15.43
N LEU A 331 23.18 -7.28 -16.49
CA LEU A 331 23.02 -6.81 -17.87
C LEU A 331 21.66 -6.09 -18.05
N ARG A 332 20.56 -6.71 -17.63
CA ARG A 332 19.21 -6.15 -17.77
C ARG A 332 19.08 -4.79 -17.06
N LEU A 333 19.52 -4.73 -15.80
CA LEU A 333 19.46 -3.50 -15.00
C LEU A 333 20.35 -2.40 -15.60
N THR A 334 21.55 -2.73 -16.10
CA THR A 334 22.41 -1.78 -16.81
C THR A 334 21.72 -1.21 -18.05
N GLN A 335 21.06 -2.05 -18.84
CA GLN A 335 20.28 -1.60 -20.01
C GLN A 335 19.12 -0.68 -19.60
N GLU A 336 18.36 -1.05 -18.57
CA GLU A 336 17.24 -0.26 -18.04
C GLU A 336 17.68 1.12 -17.55
N ILE A 337 18.75 1.20 -16.75
CA ILE A 337 19.30 2.46 -16.22
C ILE A 337 19.77 3.37 -17.36
N LEU A 338 20.51 2.83 -18.33
CA LEU A 338 21.02 3.60 -19.47
C LEU A 338 19.89 4.07 -20.39
N ALA A 339 18.86 3.25 -20.61
CA ALA A 339 17.70 3.62 -21.40
C ALA A 339 16.92 4.78 -20.76
N ALA A 340 16.61 4.67 -19.47
CA ALA A 340 15.92 5.71 -18.71
C ALA A 340 16.75 7.01 -18.66
N GLY A 341 18.04 6.92 -18.33
CA GLY A 341 18.95 8.07 -18.30
C GLY A 341 19.10 8.76 -19.66
N THR A 342 19.20 7.99 -20.74
CA THR A 342 19.29 8.55 -22.11
C THR A 342 17.98 9.21 -22.51
N CYS A 343 16.83 8.65 -22.13
CA CYS A 343 15.53 9.26 -22.35
C CYS A 343 15.43 10.62 -21.64
N ALA A 344 15.77 10.67 -20.35
CA ALA A 344 15.77 11.90 -19.56
C ALA A 344 16.72 12.97 -20.14
N ALA A 345 17.92 12.57 -20.56
CA ALA A 345 18.88 13.47 -21.22
C ALA A 345 18.33 14.06 -22.52
N ARG A 346 17.62 13.27 -23.33
CA ARG A 346 16.96 13.75 -24.57
C ARG A 346 15.82 14.71 -24.30
N LEU A 347 15.15 14.59 -23.15
CA LEU A 347 14.13 15.53 -22.69
C LEU A 347 14.72 16.83 -22.11
N GLY A 348 16.05 16.92 -21.98
CA GLY A 348 16.75 18.11 -21.51
C GLY A 348 16.87 18.22 -19.99
N PHE A 349 16.60 17.14 -19.24
CA PHE A 349 16.76 17.16 -17.79
C PHE A 349 18.25 17.14 -17.39
N GLU A 350 18.61 18.06 -16.48
CA GLU A 350 19.98 18.26 -16.04
C GLU A 350 20.54 17.01 -15.31
N GLY A 351 21.85 16.79 -15.44
CA GLY A 351 22.57 15.71 -14.74
C GLY A 351 22.47 14.32 -15.38
N PHE A 352 21.40 14.01 -16.13
CA PHE A 352 21.22 12.67 -16.72
C PHE A 352 22.23 12.33 -17.81
N ALA A 353 22.59 13.28 -18.66
CA ALA A 353 23.62 13.07 -19.68
C ALA A 353 24.97 12.71 -19.06
N ALA A 354 25.34 13.40 -17.97
CA ALA A 354 26.56 13.12 -17.22
C ALA A 354 26.50 11.73 -16.57
N CYS A 355 25.39 11.37 -15.93
CA CYS A 355 25.18 10.05 -15.34
C CYS A 355 25.33 8.91 -16.36
N VAL A 356 24.69 9.02 -17.53
CA VAL A 356 24.82 8.06 -18.63
C VAL A 356 26.27 7.95 -19.08
N MET A 357 26.96 9.08 -19.27
CA MET A 357 28.36 9.09 -19.69
C MET A 357 29.28 8.42 -18.67
N SER A 358 29.05 8.61 -17.37
CA SER A 358 29.85 7.99 -16.31
C SER A 358 29.67 6.46 -16.25
N ILE A 359 28.50 5.93 -16.65
CA ILE A 359 28.28 4.48 -16.77
C ILE A 359 28.90 3.92 -18.07
N LEU A 360 28.82 4.67 -19.17
CA LEU A 360 29.30 4.22 -20.48
C LEU A 360 30.83 4.32 -20.63
N ALA A 361 31.47 5.31 -20.02
CA ALA A 361 32.88 5.60 -20.25
C ALA A 361 33.77 4.92 -19.20
N PRO A 362 34.57 3.89 -19.56
CA PRO A 362 35.51 3.24 -18.64
C PRO A 362 36.66 4.15 -18.15
N ASN A 363 36.91 5.28 -18.84
CA ASN A 363 38.14 6.07 -18.70
C ASN A 363 37.91 7.56 -18.37
N LEU A 364 36.72 7.95 -17.91
CA LEU A 364 36.53 9.35 -17.47
C LEU A 364 37.28 9.55 -16.14
N PRO A 365 38.11 10.60 -16.01
CA PRO A 365 38.74 10.92 -14.74
C PRO A 365 37.66 11.18 -13.68
N GLU A 366 37.97 10.87 -12.42
CA GLU A 366 37.09 11.14 -11.29
C GLU A 366 36.64 12.61 -11.30
N LEU A 367 35.35 12.82 -11.59
CA LEU A 367 34.73 14.11 -11.31
C LEU A 367 34.79 14.30 -9.79
N GLN A 368 35.20 15.47 -9.30
CA GLN A 368 35.33 15.70 -7.86
C GLN A 368 33.96 15.98 -7.21
N GLY A 369 33.54 15.16 -6.23
CA GLY A 369 32.30 15.35 -5.45
C GLY A 369 31.67 14.04 -4.94
N GLN A 370 30.88 14.11 -3.85
CA GLN A 370 30.27 12.93 -3.16
C GLN A 370 29.34 12.07 -4.05
N GLY A 371 28.78 12.60 -5.14
CA GLY A 371 27.98 11.82 -6.09
C GLY A 371 28.79 10.96 -7.07
N ASN A 372 30.11 11.15 -7.15
CA ASN A 372 30.94 10.47 -8.13
C ASN A 372 31.42 9.10 -7.65
N GLU A 373 31.78 8.96 -6.37
CA GLU A 373 32.19 7.68 -5.77
C GLU A 373 31.15 6.58 -5.99
N GLU A 374 29.88 6.95 -5.82
CA GLU A 374 28.73 6.07 -6.01
C GLU A 374 28.54 5.58 -7.45
N ILE A 375 28.84 6.43 -8.44
CA ILE A 375 28.75 6.10 -9.86
C ILE A 375 29.99 5.31 -10.31
N PHE A 376 31.16 5.59 -9.74
CA PHE A 376 32.39 4.81 -10.00
C PHE A 376 32.28 3.39 -9.47
N ALA A 377 31.80 3.20 -8.24
CA ALA A 377 31.54 1.87 -7.70
C ALA A 377 30.54 1.09 -8.56
N LEU A 378 29.53 1.77 -9.12
CA LEU A 378 28.59 1.17 -10.05
C LEU A 378 29.27 0.75 -11.36
N ARG A 379 30.11 1.61 -11.93
CA ARG A 379 30.85 1.34 -13.16
C ARG A 379 31.82 0.18 -13.00
N GLU A 380 32.57 0.16 -11.90
CA GLU A 380 33.49 -0.92 -11.53
C GLU A 380 32.71 -2.23 -11.40
N LYS A 381 31.57 -2.21 -10.70
CA LYS A 381 30.70 -3.39 -10.62
C LYS A 381 30.31 -3.90 -12.01
N ILE A 382 29.80 -3.03 -12.89
CA ILE A 382 29.41 -3.41 -14.25
C ILE A 382 30.59 -4.01 -15.03
N SER A 383 31.80 -3.47 -14.85
CA SER A 383 33.01 -3.96 -15.52
C SER A 383 33.36 -5.40 -15.18
N GLY A 384 32.96 -5.87 -13.98
CA GLY A 384 33.11 -7.26 -13.56
C GLY A 384 32.20 -8.26 -14.29
N TYR A 385 31.24 -7.79 -15.09
CA TYR A 385 30.30 -8.64 -15.83
C TYR A 385 30.50 -8.47 -17.35
N PRO A 386 31.07 -9.46 -18.06
CA PRO A 386 31.50 -9.32 -19.46
C PRO A 386 30.41 -8.87 -20.44
N GLU A 387 29.18 -9.39 -20.30
CA GLU A 387 28.08 -9.03 -21.20
C GLU A 387 27.59 -7.59 -20.98
N ALA A 388 27.50 -7.16 -19.72
CA ALA A 388 27.12 -5.79 -19.37
C ALA A 388 28.20 -4.79 -19.82
N GLU A 389 29.47 -5.15 -19.65
CA GLU A 389 30.61 -4.36 -20.14
C GLU A 389 30.60 -4.24 -21.67
N ALA A 390 30.37 -5.35 -22.38
CA ALA A 390 30.28 -5.35 -23.84
C ALA A 390 29.15 -4.44 -24.33
N PHE A 391 28.00 -4.48 -23.67
CA PHE A 391 26.88 -3.58 -23.96
C PHE A 391 27.24 -2.10 -23.74
N CYS A 392 27.89 -1.76 -22.63
CA CYS A 392 28.33 -0.39 -22.37
C CYS A 392 29.32 0.12 -23.42
N ARG A 393 30.31 -0.70 -23.81
CA ARG A 393 31.29 -0.33 -24.86
C ARG A 393 30.61 -0.10 -26.20
N TYR A 394 29.76 -1.04 -26.62
CA TYR A 394 28.99 -0.92 -27.86
C TYR A 394 28.13 0.37 -27.88
N SER A 395 27.44 0.66 -26.77
CA SER A 395 26.60 1.85 -26.64
C SER A 395 27.42 3.15 -26.70
N ALA A 396 28.60 3.17 -26.08
CA ALA A 396 29.53 4.30 -26.15
C ALA A 396 30.07 4.53 -27.57
N GLU A 397 30.46 3.47 -28.27
CA GLU A 397 30.93 3.53 -29.65
C GLU A 397 29.83 4.05 -30.60
N LEU A 398 28.59 3.58 -30.43
CA LEU A 398 27.43 4.07 -31.19
C LEU A 398 27.19 5.57 -30.97
N ALA A 399 27.29 6.04 -29.72
CA ALA A 399 27.15 7.46 -29.40
C ALA A 399 28.24 8.31 -30.07
N LEU A 400 29.50 7.85 -30.07
CA LEU A 400 30.61 8.52 -30.73
C LEU A 400 30.47 8.55 -32.25
N ALA A 401 29.99 7.46 -32.86
CA ALA A 401 29.76 7.38 -34.30
C ALA A 401 28.68 8.37 -34.76
N ASN A 402 27.60 8.53 -33.98
CA ASN A 402 26.52 9.46 -34.30
C ASN A 402 26.92 10.94 -34.17
N ARG A 403 27.96 11.27 -33.41
CA ARG A 403 28.48 12.65 -33.27
C ARG A 403 29.39 13.07 -34.43
N ARG A 404 29.94 12.11 -35.19
CA ARG A 404 30.85 12.34 -36.32
C ARG A 404 30.11 12.50 -37.66
N ARG A 405 28.80 12.30 -37.67
CA ARG A 405 27.88 12.62 -38.77
C ARG A 405 27.22 13.94 -38.45
#